data_AF-A0A948ZKR4-F1
#
_entry.id   AF-A0A948ZKR4-F1
#
_cell.length_a   1.000
_cell.length_b   1.000
_cell.length_c   1.000
_cell.angle_alpha   90.00
_cell.angle_beta   90.00
_cell.angle_gamma   90.00
#
_symmetry.space_group_name_H-M   'P 1'
#
loop_
_entity.id
_entity.type
_entity.pdbx_description
1 polymer ?
#
loop_
_entity_poly.entity_id
_entity_poly.type
_entity_poly.pdbx_seq_one_letter_code
_entity_poly.pdbx_strand_id
1 'polypeptide(L)'
;GEQIWIQTLVRPVDDKWKEIGEKTRDSGTGNNLRILGFDGSSLNLLSSLLFANDVNTVAWHPSQYYLAIGIQAAITGFEVRIYSWNGTTLSQTSGAEIGTGVRAVAWSRDGNYLAISQSNDYVRVYSFSAGTITLQASLLLTGFGTAARDAISWDSTGQYIVVGDGSTATNSLRVLYYNGATSLTQNVAVSPGSVIQTVDWRPNSDLIAVGLSATTERLRLYRFASGSLTDVTSAYVGEIYTIYSVNWSNNGNYLVSGRDDQAGNDLKTYYFNSYNNQLLLLAGFEVPSDVYCAKWAHGENYLATGDQGDYVRVYGITKRDLDFYDTDLILNSDLNIKMTANFFNSCSINGNGNRINLDTSGIINIGAGSSLTIKNAEIYGLSKQNLKCLSDNSSLIVQNCVLTLTSNYLFDQGSILFDKDVIISGTNFFTYASRQTSTINSDSRLYLSQNLTFSYAPKRNNKDLIYMTDVSSGLYLDGTTLLSTNTGLRLSAGSLFLDNKVTISALGIALSESIVFNSDLTLNILASANLDLYGPIEI
;
A
#
# COMPACT_ATOMS: atom_id res chain seq x y z
N GLY A 1 -23.33 -12.89 -25.12
CA GLY A 1 -21.86 -12.90 -25.20
C GLY A 1 -21.37 -14.00 -24.29
N GLU A 2 -20.38 -14.76 -24.73
CA GLU A 2 -19.75 -15.76 -23.87
C GLU A 2 -18.67 -15.10 -23.03
N GLN A 3 -18.62 -15.45 -21.74
CA GLN A 3 -17.72 -14.80 -20.79
C GLN A 3 -16.35 -15.47 -20.79
N ILE A 4 -15.31 -14.68 -21.07
CA ILE A 4 -13.92 -15.03 -20.81
C ILE A 4 -13.63 -14.70 -19.35
N TRP A 5 -13.15 -15.71 -18.63
CA TRP A 5 -12.77 -15.58 -17.23
C TRP A 5 -11.26 -15.56 -17.15
N ILE A 6 -10.74 -14.60 -16.40
CA ILE A 6 -9.33 -14.55 -16.03
C ILE A 6 -9.19 -14.78 -14.55
N GLN A 7 -8.30 -15.69 -14.18
CA GLN A 7 -7.81 -15.71 -12.82
C GLN A 7 -6.30 -15.58 -12.82
N THR A 8 -5.83 -14.58 -12.07
CA THR A 8 -4.41 -14.34 -11.82
C THR A 8 -3.97 -15.16 -10.61
N LEU A 9 -2.92 -15.96 -10.77
CA LEU A 9 -2.05 -16.34 -9.66
C LEU A 9 -0.86 -15.38 -9.62
N VAL A 10 -0.45 -14.97 -8.42
CA VAL A 10 0.90 -14.48 -8.18
C VAL A 10 1.50 -15.33 -7.07
N ARG A 11 2.73 -15.81 -7.32
CA ARG A 11 3.45 -16.76 -6.47
C ARG A 11 3.55 -16.24 -5.02
N PRO A 12 3.63 -17.13 -4.01
CA PRO A 12 3.85 -16.72 -2.62
C PRO A 12 5.25 -16.15 -2.31
N VAL A 13 6.22 -16.19 -3.24
CA VAL A 13 7.65 -15.95 -2.88
C VAL A 13 8.48 -15.12 -3.87
N ASP A 14 8.14 -15.08 -5.17
CA ASP A 14 8.93 -14.30 -6.14
C ASP A 14 8.02 -13.52 -7.09
N ASP A 15 8.19 -12.19 -7.14
CA ASP A 15 7.49 -11.20 -7.98
C ASP A 15 7.59 -11.44 -9.52
N LYS A 16 7.98 -12.64 -9.97
CA LYS A 16 8.05 -13.04 -11.38
C LYS A 16 6.84 -13.89 -11.72
N TRP A 17 5.93 -13.35 -12.52
CA TRP A 17 4.64 -13.98 -12.70
C TRP A 17 4.75 -15.32 -13.39
N LYS A 18 3.87 -16.22 -12.98
CA LYS A 18 3.50 -17.38 -13.74
C LYS A 18 2.00 -17.51 -13.52
N GLU A 19 1.22 -17.25 -14.58
CA GLU A 19 -0.07 -17.89 -14.86
C GLU A 19 -1.31 -16.98 -14.76
N ILE A 20 -1.68 -16.45 -15.93
CA ILE A 20 -3.05 -16.02 -16.24
C ILE A 20 -3.80 -17.22 -16.81
N GLY A 21 -4.84 -17.64 -16.10
CA GLY A 21 -5.82 -18.58 -16.64
C GLY A 21 -6.68 -17.90 -17.69
N GLU A 22 -6.72 -18.37 -18.93
CA GLU A 22 -7.64 -17.88 -19.97
C GLU A 22 -8.56 -19.01 -20.46
N LYS A 23 -9.83 -18.69 -20.74
CA LYS A 23 -10.74 -19.51 -21.56
C LYS A 23 -10.99 -18.81 -22.90
N THR A 24 -10.61 -19.43 -24.01
CA THR A 24 -11.06 -19.04 -25.35
C THR A 24 -11.95 -20.13 -25.94
N ARG A 25 -13.14 -19.81 -26.45
CA ARG A 25 -13.93 -20.77 -27.23
C ARG A 25 -13.51 -20.64 -28.69
N ASP A 26 -12.62 -21.49 -29.14
CA ASP A 26 -12.35 -21.59 -30.57
C ASP A 26 -13.56 -22.28 -31.23
N SER A 27 -14.12 -21.65 -32.26
CA SER A 27 -15.40 -22.02 -32.89
C SER A 27 -15.43 -23.39 -33.59
N GLY A 28 -14.45 -24.27 -33.34
CA GLY A 28 -14.39 -25.62 -33.90
C GLY A 28 -13.64 -26.69 -33.09
N THR A 29 -12.96 -26.38 -31.97
CA THR A 29 -12.04 -27.35 -31.31
C THR A 29 -11.94 -27.16 -29.78
N GLY A 30 -13.06 -27.30 -29.06
CA GLY A 30 -13.08 -27.51 -27.61
C GLY A 30 -12.76 -26.30 -26.71
N ASN A 31 -13.13 -26.40 -25.43
CA ASN A 31 -12.91 -25.34 -24.44
C ASN A 31 -11.51 -25.47 -23.84
N ASN A 32 -10.61 -24.54 -24.18
CA ASN A 32 -9.23 -24.56 -23.70
C ASN A 32 -9.09 -23.72 -22.43
N LEU A 33 -8.78 -24.37 -21.31
CA LEU A 33 -8.11 -23.69 -20.20
C LEU A 33 -6.66 -23.45 -20.62
N ARG A 34 -6.20 -22.21 -20.58
CA ARG A 34 -4.81 -21.82 -20.87
C ARG A 34 -4.16 -21.27 -19.63
N ILE A 35 -2.86 -21.46 -19.52
CA ILE A 35 -2.03 -21.08 -18.39
C ILE A 35 -0.90 -20.21 -18.94
N LEU A 36 -0.91 -18.90 -18.66
CA LEU A 36 -0.01 -17.91 -19.29
C LEU A 36 1.03 -17.31 -18.32
N GLY A 37 2.33 -17.45 -18.56
CA GLY A 37 3.37 -16.77 -17.79
C GLY A 37 3.53 -15.29 -18.17
N PHE A 38 3.82 -14.41 -17.21
CA PHE A 38 4.16 -13.01 -17.47
C PHE A 38 5.53 -12.65 -16.89
N ASP A 39 6.41 -12.10 -17.71
CA ASP A 39 7.80 -11.81 -17.31
C ASP A 39 8.03 -10.36 -16.81
N GLY A 40 6.96 -9.57 -16.73
CA GLY A 40 7.03 -8.12 -16.48
C GLY A 40 6.73 -7.28 -17.73
N SER A 41 6.78 -7.90 -18.91
CA SER A 41 6.61 -7.22 -20.21
C SER A 41 5.75 -7.98 -21.22
N SER A 42 5.77 -9.32 -21.18
CA SER A 42 5.12 -10.16 -22.18
C SER A 42 4.36 -11.34 -21.56
N LEU A 43 3.27 -11.75 -22.22
CA LEU A 43 2.50 -12.95 -21.88
C LEU A 43 2.90 -14.12 -22.77
N ASN A 44 3.14 -15.29 -22.15
CA ASN A 44 3.57 -16.50 -22.84
C ASN A 44 2.72 -17.70 -22.42
N LEU A 45 2.17 -18.46 -23.37
CA LEU A 45 1.46 -19.70 -23.06
C LEU A 45 2.42 -20.76 -22.50
N LEU A 46 2.12 -21.27 -21.31
CA LEU A 46 2.88 -22.33 -20.62
C LEU A 46 2.20 -23.70 -20.76
N SER A 47 0.87 -23.74 -20.66
CA SER A 47 0.12 -25.00 -20.73
C SER A 47 -1.31 -24.75 -21.21
N SER A 48 -1.94 -25.78 -21.77
CA SER A 48 -3.36 -25.77 -22.07
C SER A 48 -4.02 -27.12 -21.81
N LEU A 49 -5.31 -27.10 -21.49
CA LEU A 49 -6.12 -28.28 -21.25
C LEU A 49 -7.48 -28.13 -21.92
N LEU A 50 -7.89 -29.16 -22.66
CA LEU A 50 -9.18 -29.23 -23.34
C LEU A 50 -10.25 -29.83 -22.42
N PHE A 51 -11.39 -29.14 -22.34
CA PHE A 51 -12.60 -29.62 -21.67
C PHE A 51 -13.72 -29.88 -22.68
N ALA A 52 -14.47 -30.96 -22.43
CA ALA A 52 -15.65 -31.32 -23.24
C ALA A 52 -16.86 -30.40 -22.98
N ASN A 53 -16.89 -29.71 -21.83
CA ASN A 53 -17.95 -28.79 -21.42
C ASN A 53 -17.38 -27.44 -21.00
N ASP A 54 -18.25 -26.45 -20.81
CA ASP A 54 -17.84 -25.10 -20.40
C ASP A 54 -17.22 -25.10 -19.01
N VAL A 55 -15.99 -24.60 -18.92
CA VAL A 55 -15.41 -24.10 -17.67
C VAL A 55 -16.10 -22.78 -17.35
N ASN A 56 -16.70 -22.70 -16.17
CA ASN A 56 -17.42 -21.51 -15.69
C ASN A 56 -16.58 -20.65 -14.76
N THR A 57 -15.67 -21.26 -14.02
CA THR A 57 -14.93 -20.62 -12.94
C THR A 57 -13.68 -21.42 -12.63
N VAL A 58 -12.64 -20.73 -12.18
CA VAL A 58 -11.39 -21.33 -11.74
C VAL A 58 -10.91 -20.60 -10.50
N ALA A 59 -10.29 -21.34 -9.57
CA ALA A 59 -9.67 -20.78 -8.37
C ALA A 59 -8.31 -21.42 -8.05
N TRP A 60 -7.22 -20.66 -8.12
CA TRP A 60 -5.93 -21.08 -7.55
C TRP A 60 -5.98 -21.12 -6.03
N HIS A 61 -5.36 -22.15 -5.45
CA HIS A 61 -5.17 -22.27 -4.02
C HIS A 61 -4.25 -21.13 -3.51
N PRO A 62 -4.55 -20.51 -2.35
CA PRO A 62 -3.89 -19.27 -1.92
C PRO A 62 -2.38 -19.40 -1.65
N SER A 63 -1.90 -20.60 -1.33
CA SER A 63 -0.49 -20.84 -0.95
C SER A 63 0.19 -22.06 -1.60
N GLN A 64 -0.54 -22.85 -2.39
CA GLN A 64 -0.06 -24.12 -2.95
C GLN A 64 -0.36 -24.18 -4.44
N TYR A 65 0.36 -25.01 -5.18
CA TYR A 65 0.21 -25.13 -6.64
C TYR A 65 -0.96 -26.03 -7.05
N TYR A 66 -2.17 -25.68 -6.60
CA TYR A 66 -3.41 -26.37 -6.96
C TYR A 66 -4.42 -25.41 -7.57
N LEU A 67 -5.11 -25.87 -8.60
CA LEU A 67 -6.15 -25.13 -9.31
C LEU A 67 -7.48 -25.89 -9.16
N ALA A 68 -8.48 -25.23 -8.59
CA ALA A 68 -9.86 -25.67 -8.62
C ALA A 68 -10.55 -25.18 -9.90
N ILE A 69 -11.38 -26.04 -10.48
CA ILE A 69 -12.12 -25.77 -11.71
C ILE A 69 -13.57 -26.18 -11.52
N GLY A 70 -14.50 -25.30 -11.88
CA GLY A 70 -15.93 -25.58 -11.94
C GLY A 70 -16.46 -25.58 -13.38
N ILE A 71 -17.21 -26.60 -13.77
CA ILE A 71 -17.79 -26.73 -15.13
C ILE A 71 -19.33 -26.66 -15.14
N GLN A 72 -19.93 -26.26 -16.25
CA GLN A 72 -21.35 -25.92 -16.40
C GLN A 72 -22.32 -27.11 -16.31
N ALA A 73 -21.90 -28.30 -16.73
CA ALA A 73 -22.59 -29.56 -16.53
C ALA A 73 -21.67 -30.67 -17.05
N ALA A 74 -21.55 -31.78 -16.33
CA ALA A 74 -21.04 -33.02 -16.90
C ALA A 74 -22.22 -33.97 -17.10
N ILE A 75 -22.39 -34.51 -18.30
CA ILE A 75 -23.23 -35.71 -18.48
C ILE A 75 -22.47 -36.94 -17.97
N THR A 76 -21.13 -36.89 -17.94
CA THR A 76 -20.23 -37.89 -17.37
C THR A 76 -18.97 -37.23 -16.75
N GLY A 77 -18.60 -37.62 -15.52
CA GLY A 77 -17.38 -37.19 -14.82
C GLY A 77 -17.55 -35.99 -13.87
N PHE A 78 -16.46 -35.56 -13.25
CA PHE A 78 -16.45 -34.55 -12.18
C PHE A 78 -16.76 -33.13 -12.67
N GLU A 79 -17.72 -32.44 -12.01
CA GLU A 79 -18.00 -31.02 -12.25
C GLU A 79 -17.12 -30.06 -11.46
N VAL A 80 -16.58 -30.51 -10.32
CA VAL A 80 -15.49 -29.84 -9.62
C VAL A 80 -14.23 -30.66 -9.82
N ARG A 81 -13.14 -30.04 -10.26
CA ARG A 81 -11.87 -30.71 -10.47
C ARG A 81 -10.74 -29.94 -9.82
N ILE A 82 -9.78 -30.67 -9.26
CA ILE A 82 -8.55 -30.14 -8.70
C ILE A 82 -7.38 -30.62 -9.55
N TYR A 83 -6.55 -29.69 -9.99
CA TYR A 83 -5.31 -29.96 -10.72
C TYR A 83 -4.11 -29.51 -9.91
N SER A 84 -3.07 -30.33 -9.82
CA SER A 84 -1.76 -29.88 -9.37
C SER A 84 -0.99 -29.28 -10.53
N TRP A 85 -0.22 -28.23 -10.25
CA TRP A 85 0.66 -27.58 -11.20
C TRP A 85 2.12 -27.72 -10.77
N ASN A 86 2.99 -28.08 -11.71
CA ASN A 86 4.43 -28.27 -11.45
C ASN A 86 5.34 -27.24 -12.15
N GLY A 87 4.76 -26.20 -12.77
CA GLY A 87 5.50 -25.21 -13.57
C GLY A 87 5.45 -25.44 -15.07
N THR A 88 4.96 -26.60 -15.54
CA THR A 88 4.86 -26.92 -16.98
C THR A 88 3.54 -27.61 -17.36
N THR A 89 2.97 -28.43 -16.48
CA THR A 89 1.81 -29.27 -16.77
C THR A 89 0.80 -29.27 -15.63
N LEU A 90 -0.49 -29.31 -15.99
CA LEU A 90 -1.60 -29.53 -15.07
C LEU A 90 -1.92 -31.04 -15.00
N SER A 91 -1.97 -31.59 -13.79
CA SER A 91 -2.37 -33.00 -13.56
C SER A 91 -3.56 -33.06 -12.62
N GLN A 92 -4.66 -33.70 -13.03
CA GLN A 92 -5.85 -33.83 -12.18
C GLN A 92 -5.52 -34.70 -10.97
N THR A 93 -5.74 -34.19 -9.76
CA THR A 93 -5.47 -34.89 -8.49
C THR A 93 -6.73 -35.31 -7.76
N SER A 94 -7.84 -34.59 -7.96
CA SER A 94 -9.13 -34.91 -7.34
C SER A 94 -10.28 -34.29 -8.12
N GLY A 95 -11.51 -34.67 -7.76
CA GLY A 95 -12.73 -34.08 -8.26
C GLY A 95 -13.97 -34.64 -7.58
N ALA A 96 -15.11 -34.01 -7.82
CA ALA A 96 -16.38 -34.42 -7.24
C ALA A 96 -17.50 -34.36 -8.29
N GLU A 97 -18.34 -35.39 -8.30
CA GLU A 97 -19.61 -35.41 -9.04
C GLU A 97 -20.68 -34.75 -8.17
N ILE A 98 -21.26 -33.65 -8.64
CA ILE A 98 -22.29 -32.90 -7.90
C ILE A 98 -23.66 -33.02 -8.54
N GLY A 99 -23.74 -33.44 -9.81
CA GLY A 99 -24.99 -33.67 -10.56
C GLY A 99 -25.63 -32.40 -11.13
N THR A 100 -24.91 -31.28 -11.15
CA THR A 100 -25.34 -30.00 -11.71
C THR A 100 -24.13 -29.14 -12.06
N GLY A 101 -24.35 -27.98 -12.68
CA GLY A 101 -23.28 -27.05 -13.00
C GLY A 101 -22.69 -26.34 -11.79
N VAL A 102 -21.38 -26.11 -11.80
CA VAL A 102 -20.71 -25.19 -10.88
C VAL A 102 -20.74 -23.78 -11.46
N ARG A 103 -21.11 -22.80 -10.63
CA ARG A 103 -21.20 -21.38 -11.03
C ARG A 103 -20.01 -20.56 -10.56
N ALA A 104 -19.56 -20.77 -9.32
CA ALA A 104 -18.41 -20.10 -8.75
C ALA A 104 -17.67 -21.04 -7.79
N VAL A 105 -16.36 -20.86 -7.65
CA VAL A 105 -15.52 -21.54 -6.66
C VAL A 105 -14.67 -20.53 -5.91
N ALA A 106 -14.46 -20.74 -4.61
CA ALA A 106 -13.57 -19.90 -3.80
C ALA A 106 -12.86 -20.70 -2.72
N TRP A 107 -11.55 -20.49 -2.62
CA TRP A 107 -10.76 -21.00 -1.51
C TRP A 107 -10.92 -20.12 -0.28
N SER A 108 -11.01 -20.76 0.88
CA SER A 108 -10.76 -20.11 2.16
C SER A 108 -9.33 -19.57 2.21
N ARG A 109 -9.09 -18.52 3.01
CA ARG A 109 -7.81 -17.81 3.02
C ARG A 109 -6.61 -18.67 3.46
N ASP A 110 -6.86 -19.64 4.34
CA ASP A 110 -5.88 -20.62 4.78
C ASP A 110 -5.66 -21.76 3.75
N GLY A 111 -6.56 -21.89 2.77
CA GLY A 111 -6.54 -22.91 1.73
C GLY A 111 -7.13 -24.26 2.16
N ASN A 112 -7.61 -24.40 3.40
CA ASN A 112 -8.05 -25.68 3.93
C ASN A 112 -9.44 -26.09 3.44
N TYR A 113 -10.22 -25.15 2.92
CA TYR A 113 -11.57 -25.38 2.43
C TYR A 113 -11.82 -24.73 1.06
N LEU A 114 -12.61 -25.40 0.23
CA LEU A 114 -13.12 -24.93 -1.04
C LEU A 114 -14.65 -24.82 -0.97
N ALA A 115 -15.18 -23.62 -1.16
CA ALA A 115 -16.62 -23.40 -1.34
C ALA A 115 -16.97 -23.38 -2.83
N ILE A 116 -18.13 -23.95 -3.16
CA ILE A 116 -18.69 -23.91 -4.52
C ILE A 116 -20.15 -23.47 -4.47
N SER A 117 -20.57 -22.69 -5.46
CA SER A 117 -21.98 -22.43 -5.75
C SER A 117 -22.41 -23.17 -7.01
N GLN A 118 -23.67 -23.56 -7.07
CA GLN A 118 -24.20 -24.42 -8.12
C GLN A 118 -25.20 -23.68 -9.02
N SER A 119 -25.56 -24.29 -10.15
CA SER A 119 -26.62 -23.82 -11.04
C SER A 119 -28.02 -23.96 -10.42
N ASN A 120 -28.13 -24.63 -9.29
CA ASN A 120 -29.30 -24.68 -8.43
C ASN A 120 -29.02 -23.92 -7.12
N ASP A 121 -29.97 -23.98 -6.19
CA ASP A 121 -29.92 -23.29 -4.90
C ASP A 121 -28.87 -23.86 -3.91
N TYR A 122 -27.98 -24.79 -4.30
CA TYR A 122 -27.01 -25.38 -3.37
C TYR A 122 -25.68 -24.64 -3.31
N VAL A 123 -25.16 -24.53 -2.08
CA VAL A 123 -23.75 -24.22 -1.79
C VAL A 123 -23.14 -25.42 -1.06
N ARG A 124 -21.92 -25.80 -1.45
CA ARG A 124 -21.17 -26.89 -0.80
C ARG A 124 -19.80 -26.40 -0.37
N VAL A 125 -19.31 -26.96 0.73
CA VAL A 125 -17.95 -26.76 1.25
C VAL A 125 -17.25 -28.10 1.27
N TYR A 126 -16.05 -28.14 0.72
CA TYR A 126 -15.15 -29.28 0.71
C TYR A 126 -13.95 -28.96 1.58
N SER A 127 -13.52 -29.91 2.42
CA SER A 127 -12.16 -29.88 2.98
C SER A 127 -11.15 -30.15 1.86
N PHE A 128 -9.97 -29.57 1.99
CA PHE A 128 -8.85 -29.81 1.10
C PHE A 128 -7.61 -30.25 1.89
N SER A 129 -6.99 -31.32 1.42
CA SER A 129 -5.70 -31.78 1.95
C SER A 129 -4.90 -32.44 0.84
N ALA A 130 -3.71 -31.91 0.58
CA ALA A 130 -2.72 -32.49 -0.35
C ALA A 130 -3.29 -32.88 -1.73
N GLY A 131 -4.06 -31.98 -2.36
CA GLY A 131 -4.63 -32.23 -3.68
C GLY A 131 -5.98 -32.95 -3.69
N THR A 132 -6.47 -33.40 -2.53
CA THR A 132 -7.74 -34.11 -2.40
C THR A 132 -8.81 -33.22 -1.81
N ILE A 133 -10.00 -33.20 -2.43
CA ILE A 133 -11.20 -32.59 -1.85
C ILE A 133 -12.13 -33.65 -1.25
N THR A 134 -12.82 -33.31 -0.17
CA THR A 134 -13.84 -34.18 0.45
C THR A 134 -15.03 -33.33 0.88
N LEU A 135 -16.25 -33.73 0.49
CA LEU A 135 -17.45 -32.98 0.84
C LEU A 135 -17.61 -32.95 2.36
N GLN A 136 -17.75 -31.76 2.91
CA GLN A 136 -17.84 -31.56 4.35
C GLN A 136 -19.20 -31.02 4.78
N ALA A 137 -19.72 -30.03 4.05
CA ALA A 137 -21.03 -29.45 4.31
C ALA A 137 -21.75 -29.07 3.01
N SER A 138 -23.08 -29.05 3.06
CA SER A 138 -23.95 -28.65 1.95
C SER A 138 -25.18 -27.95 2.51
N LEU A 139 -25.63 -26.90 1.82
CA LEU A 139 -26.82 -26.13 2.21
C LEU A 139 -27.67 -25.82 0.97
N LEU A 140 -28.97 -26.11 1.07
CA LEU A 140 -29.98 -25.65 0.11
C LEU A 140 -30.47 -24.26 0.51
N LEU A 141 -30.21 -23.25 -0.30
CA LEU A 141 -30.66 -21.88 -0.11
C LEU A 141 -32.04 -21.68 -0.73
N THR A 142 -33.09 -22.16 -0.09
CA THR A 142 -34.45 -22.11 -0.67
C THR A 142 -34.82 -20.71 -1.17
N GLY A 143 -35.26 -20.64 -2.43
CA GLY A 143 -35.68 -19.40 -3.08
C GLY A 143 -34.50 -18.49 -3.48
N PHE A 144 -33.27 -19.01 -3.48
CA PHE A 144 -32.09 -18.29 -3.95
C PHE A 144 -31.96 -18.35 -5.47
N GLY A 145 -32.47 -19.38 -6.14
CA GLY A 145 -32.37 -19.49 -7.59
C GLY A 145 -30.96 -19.88 -8.06
N THR A 146 -30.44 -19.20 -9.07
CA THR A 146 -29.17 -19.59 -9.73
C THR A 146 -28.06 -18.66 -9.31
N ALA A 147 -27.08 -19.18 -8.56
CA ALA A 147 -25.91 -18.39 -8.18
C ALA A 147 -25.25 -17.72 -9.40
N ALA A 148 -24.87 -16.45 -9.24
CA ALA A 148 -24.09 -15.75 -10.24
C ALA A 148 -22.70 -16.37 -10.41
N ARG A 149 -22.14 -16.17 -11.59
CA ARG A 149 -20.76 -16.58 -11.88
C ARG A 149 -19.82 -15.70 -11.06
N ASP A 150 -18.77 -16.27 -10.47
CA ASP A 150 -17.84 -15.55 -9.59
C ASP A 150 -18.48 -14.76 -8.42
N ALA A 151 -19.65 -15.19 -7.97
CA ALA A 151 -20.36 -14.57 -6.85
C ALA A 151 -20.27 -15.43 -5.58
N ILE A 152 -19.07 -15.91 -5.23
CA ILE A 152 -18.80 -16.57 -3.95
C ILE A 152 -17.44 -16.11 -3.40
N SER A 153 -17.37 -15.76 -2.12
CA SER A 153 -16.11 -15.36 -1.48
C SER A 153 -16.12 -15.69 0.01
N TRP A 154 -14.95 -15.99 0.57
CA TRP A 154 -14.77 -16.27 1.99
C TRP A 154 -14.36 -15.03 2.75
N ASP A 155 -14.81 -14.91 3.99
CA ASP A 155 -14.24 -13.94 4.91
C ASP A 155 -12.81 -14.33 5.34
N SER A 156 -12.09 -13.40 5.96
CA SER A 156 -10.71 -13.64 6.40
C SER A 156 -10.55 -14.70 7.49
N THR A 157 -11.62 -15.04 8.23
CA THR A 157 -11.57 -16.05 9.30
C THR A 157 -11.83 -17.47 8.79
N GLY A 158 -12.37 -17.63 7.57
CA GLY A 158 -12.77 -18.93 7.04
C GLY A 158 -14.05 -19.49 7.67
N GLN A 159 -14.85 -18.64 8.33
CA GLN A 159 -16.12 -19.04 8.98
C GLN A 159 -17.34 -18.54 8.22
N TYR A 160 -17.19 -17.51 7.39
CA TYR A 160 -18.29 -16.92 6.65
C TYR A 160 -18.03 -16.96 5.15
N ILE A 161 -19.12 -17.23 4.41
CA ILE A 161 -19.10 -17.27 2.95
C ILE A 161 -20.20 -16.35 2.47
N VAL A 162 -19.86 -15.38 1.63
CA VAL A 162 -20.87 -14.62 0.90
C VAL A 162 -21.17 -15.29 -0.44
N VAL A 163 -22.43 -15.33 -0.82
CA VAL A 163 -22.90 -15.84 -2.11
C VAL A 163 -23.96 -14.91 -2.70
N GLY A 164 -23.85 -14.64 -4.00
CA GLY A 164 -24.76 -13.78 -4.76
C GLY A 164 -25.58 -14.55 -5.78
N ASP A 165 -26.88 -14.30 -5.82
CA ASP A 165 -27.81 -14.83 -6.81
C ASP A 165 -27.75 -14.01 -8.11
N GLY A 166 -27.64 -14.72 -9.22
CA GLY A 166 -27.64 -14.18 -10.58
C GLY A 166 -29.04 -13.93 -11.15
N SER A 167 -30.08 -14.03 -10.33
CA SER A 167 -31.46 -13.71 -10.67
C SER A 167 -31.96 -12.48 -9.89
N THR A 168 -33.20 -12.08 -10.12
CA THR A 168 -33.85 -10.96 -9.41
C THR A 168 -34.58 -11.42 -8.14
N ALA A 169 -34.16 -12.53 -7.53
CA ALA A 169 -34.84 -13.06 -6.35
C ALA A 169 -34.74 -12.11 -5.14
N THR A 170 -35.70 -12.22 -4.23
CA THR A 170 -35.58 -11.66 -2.88
C THR A 170 -34.46 -12.37 -2.14
N ASN A 171 -33.72 -11.64 -1.29
CA ASN A 171 -32.59 -12.17 -0.52
C ASN A 171 -31.47 -12.71 -1.43
N SER A 172 -31.15 -11.98 -2.49
CA SER A 172 -30.17 -12.38 -3.51
C SER A 172 -28.72 -12.29 -3.03
N LEU A 173 -28.40 -11.50 -2.00
CA LEU A 173 -27.09 -11.55 -1.33
C LEU A 173 -27.23 -12.26 0.01
N ARG A 174 -26.53 -13.38 0.19
CA ARG A 174 -26.59 -14.18 1.43
C ARG A 174 -25.20 -14.38 2.01
N VAL A 175 -25.08 -14.27 3.32
CA VAL A 175 -23.90 -14.72 4.07
C VAL A 175 -24.25 -15.99 4.83
N LEU A 176 -23.40 -16.99 4.68
CA LEU A 176 -23.50 -18.29 5.31
C LEU A 176 -22.48 -18.39 6.43
N TYR A 177 -22.80 -19.13 7.48
CA TYR A 177 -21.88 -19.51 8.55
C TYR A 177 -21.50 -20.98 8.42
N TYR A 178 -20.19 -21.23 8.44
CA TYR A 178 -19.56 -22.53 8.39
C TYR A 178 -18.81 -22.78 9.70
N ASN A 179 -19.08 -23.91 10.34
CA ASN A 179 -18.52 -24.21 11.66
C ASN A 179 -17.13 -24.87 11.63
N GLY A 180 -16.46 -24.96 10.47
CA GLY A 180 -15.20 -25.69 10.30
C GLY A 180 -15.34 -27.21 10.21
N ALA A 181 -16.57 -27.73 10.34
CA ALA A 181 -16.89 -29.15 10.36
C ALA A 181 -18.00 -29.47 9.34
N THR A 182 -19.16 -29.95 9.77
CA THR A 182 -20.20 -30.47 8.87
C THR A 182 -21.40 -29.54 8.70
N SER A 183 -21.42 -28.39 9.37
CA SER A 183 -22.58 -27.49 9.39
C SER A 183 -22.32 -26.24 8.55
N LEU A 184 -23.20 -26.02 7.59
CA LEU A 184 -23.33 -24.79 6.82
C LEU A 184 -24.75 -24.27 6.99
N THR A 185 -24.90 -23.04 7.45
CA THR A 185 -26.23 -22.43 7.74
C THR A 185 -26.29 -21.02 7.17
N GLN A 186 -27.49 -20.53 6.83
CA GLN A 186 -27.66 -19.14 6.42
C GLN A 186 -27.61 -18.23 7.65
N ASN A 187 -26.72 -17.23 7.65
CA ASN A 187 -26.57 -16.27 8.74
C ASN A 187 -27.46 -15.04 8.53
N VAL A 188 -27.36 -14.41 7.34
CA VAL A 188 -28.11 -13.19 7.01
C VAL A 188 -28.29 -13.09 5.49
N ALA A 189 -29.33 -12.38 5.06
CA ALA A 189 -29.55 -12.09 3.66
C ALA A 189 -30.18 -10.70 3.45
N VAL A 190 -29.88 -10.08 2.31
CA VAL A 190 -30.45 -8.80 1.86
C VAL A 190 -30.76 -8.82 0.38
N SER A 191 -31.57 -7.87 -0.10
CA SER A 191 -31.90 -7.71 -1.51
C SER A 191 -31.27 -6.41 -2.04
N PRO A 192 -30.14 -6.45 -2.77
CA PRO A 192 -29.56 -5.28 -3.42
C PRO A 192 -30.45 -4.61 -4.47
N GLY A 193 -31.54 -5.27 -4.89
CA GLY A 193 -32.55 -4.74 -5.80
C GLY A 193 -32.25 -4.97 -7.28
N SER A 194 -31.26 -5.81 -7.62
CA SER A 194 -30.94 -6.22 -8.99
C SER A 194 -30.15 -7.52 -8.97
N VAL A 195 -29.87 -8.05 -10.17
CA VAL A 195 -29.02 -9.22 -10.39
C VAL A 195 -27.62 -8.91 -9.90
N ILE A 196 -27.08 -9.80 -9.07
CA ILE A 196 -25.67 -9.77 -8.67
C ILE A 196 -24.87 -10.45 -9.77
N GLN A 197 -23.76 -9.85 -10.16
CA GLN A 197 -22.85 -10.41 -11.16
C GLN A 197 -21.57 -10.95 -10.52
N THR A 198 -21.17 -10.41 -9.37
CA THR A 198 -19.89 -10.71 -8.74
C THR A 198 -19.90 -10.24 -7.29
N VAL A 199 -19.14 -10.91 -6.43
CA VAL A 199 -18.88 -10.47 -5.06
C VAL A 199 -17.43 -10.70 -4.70
N ASP A 200 -16.88 -9.86 -3.83
CA ASP A 200 -15.58 -10.14 -3.21
C ASP A 200 -15.52 -9.61 -1.78
N TRP A 201 -15.11 -10.47 -0.85
CA TRP A 201 -14.95 -10.11 0.55
C TRP A 201 -13.59 -9.42 0.74
N ARG A 202 -13.62 -8.22 1.31
CA ARG A 202 -12.41 -7.44 1.57
C ARG A 202 -11.49 -8.15 2.58
N PRO A 203 -10.20 -8.36 2.26
CA PRO A 203 -9.25 -8.97 3.17
C PRO A 203 -9.18 -8.29 4.55
N ASN A 204 -9.24 -9.09 5.62
CA ASN A 204 -9.14 -8.64 7.03
C ASN A 204 -10.16 -7.55 7.42
N SER A 205 -11.34 -7.57 6.80
CA SER A 205 -12.39 -6.57 6.98
C SER A 205 -13.77 -7.22 6.93
N ASP A 206 -14.75 -6.48 7.44
CA ASP A 206 -16.19 -6.78 7.39
C ASP A 206 -16.89 -6.31 6.10
N LEU A 207 -16.15 -5.85 5.09
CA LEU A 207 -16.72 -5.28 3.87
C LEU A 207 -16.79 -6.29 2.74
N ILE A 208 -17.89 -6.27 2.00
CA ILE A 208 -18.13 -7.09 0.82
C ILE A 208 -18.41 -6.15 -0.35
N ALA A 209 -17.64 -6.24 -1.43
CA ALA A 209 -17.94 -5.57 -2.68
C ALA A 209 -18.94 -6.40 -3.49
N VAL A 210 -19.91 -5.73 -4.12
CA VAL A 210 -20.99 -6.35 -4.92
C VAL A 210 -21.15 -5.59 -6.22
N GLY A 211 -21.06 -6.31 -7.34
CA GLY A 211 -21.35 -5.78 -8.68
C GLY A 211 -22.77 -6.14 -9.13
N LEU A 212 -23.52 -5.18 -9.67
CA LEU A 212 -24.93 -5.31 -10.08
C LEU A 212 -25.15 -4.94 -11.56
N SER A 213 -26.32 -5.28 -12.12
CA SER A 213 -26.63 -5.06 -13.55
C SER A 213 -27.57 -3.91 -13.89
N ALA A 214 -28.47 -3.46 -13.01
CA ALA A 214 -29.55 -2.56 -13.46
C ALA A 214 -30.06 -1.54 -12.42
N THR A 215 -29.30 -1.22 -11.36
CA THR A 215 -29.70 -0.15 -10.41
C THR A 215 -29.01 1.19 -10.70
N THR A 216 -29.35 2.22 -9.91
CA THR A 216 -28.73 3.55 -9.94
C THR A 216 -27.31 3.60 -9.37
N GLU A 217 -26.93 2.59 -8.59
CA GLU A 217 -25.56 2.39 -8.11
C GLU A 217 -25.23 0.89 -8.18
N ARG A 218 -24.36 0.53 -9.12
CA ARG A 218 -24.07 -0.85 -9.49
C ARG A 218 -22.77 -1.37 -8.90
N LEU A 219 -21.97 -0.53 -8.26
CA LEU A 219 -20.87 -0.94 -7.40
C LEU A 219 -21.21 -0.59 -5.94
N ARG A 220 -21.54 -1.61 -5.14
CA ARG A 220 -21.92 -1.40 -3.74
C ARG A 220 -21.00 -2.10 -2.77
N LEU A 221 -20.83 -1.51 -1.60
CA LEU A 221 -20.17 -2.14 -0.47
C LEU A 221 -21.20 -2.45 0.61
N TYR A 222 -21.21 -3.69 1.09
CA TYR A 222 -22.01 -4.10 2.24
C TYR A 222 -21.09 -4.34 3.44
N ARG A 223 -21.49 -3.83 4.59
CA ARG A 223 -20.85 -4.13 5.88
C ARG A 223 -21.55 -5.30 6.54
N PHE A 224 -20.76 -6.33 6.86
CA PHE A 224 -21.20 -7.51 7.58
C PHE A 224 -20.95 -7.37 9.09
N ALA A 225 -22.01 -7.51 9.86
CA ALA A 225 -21.92 -7.87 11.27
C ALA A 225 -22.72 -9.17 11.44
N SER A 226 -22.37 -10.04 12.38
CA SER A 226 -23.11 -11.31 12.52
C SER A 226 -24.62 -11.05 12.68
N GLY A 227 -25.42 -11.58 11.75
CA GLY A 227 -26.87 -11.36 11.66
C GLY A 227 -27.32 -10.09 10.92
N SER A 228 -26.41 -9.28 10.35
CA SER A 228 -26.74 -8.03 9.66
C SER A 228 -25.83 -7.74 8.45
N LEU A 229 -26.44 -7.26 7.36
CA LEU A 229 -25.75 -6.68 6.22
C LEU A 229 -26.29 -5.26 5.99
N THR A 230 -25.40 -4.27 6.04
CA THR A 230 -25.77 -2.86 5.87
C THR A 230 -25.12 -2.29 4.61
N ASP A 231 -25.91 -1.67 3.73
CA ASP A 231 -25.40 -0.98 2.53
C ASP A 231 -24.62 0.28 2.94
N VAL A 232 -23.36 0.40 2.49
CA VAL A 232 -22.46 1.50 2.83
C VAL A 232 -22.61 2.60 1.78
N THR A 233 -23.69 3.38 1.88
CA THR A 233 -24.06 4.38 0.86
C THR A 233 -23.04 5.51 0.70
N SER A 234 -22.18 5.74 1.70
CA SER A 234 -21.05 6.69 1.58
C SER A 234 -20.01 6.25 0.55
N ALA A 235 -19.96 4.97 0.19
CA ALA A 235 -19.02 4.42 -0.78
C ALA A 235 -19.52 4.52 -2.23
N TYR A 236 -20.73 5.03 -2.47
CA TYR A 236 -21.31 5.16 -3.81
C TYR A 236 -20.46 6.09 -4.68
N VAL A 237 -20.22 5.65 -5.91
CA VAL A 237 -19.39 6.34 -6.91
C VAL A 237 -20.20 6.72 -8.16
N GLY A 238 -21.51 6.46 -8.15
CA GLY A 238 -22.42 6.72 -9.25
C GLY A 238 -22.24 5.76 -10.41
N GLU A 239 -21.89 4.49 -10.16
CA GLU A 239 -21.72 3.53 -11.25
C GLU A 239 -23.07 3.06 -11.78
N ILE A 240 -23.34 3.41 -13.04
CA ILE A 240 -24.61 3.13 -13.71
C ILE A 240 -24.46 2.06 -14.80
N TYR A 241 -23.31 1.41 -14.86
CA TYR A 241 -22.93 0.42 -15.86
C TYR A 241 -22.78 -0.95 -15.22
N THR A 242 -23.08 -2.01 -15.97
CA THR A 242 -23.11 -3.38 -15.44
C THR A 242 -21.72 -3.75 -14.92
N ILE A 243 -21.59 -4.14 -13.66
CA ILE A 243 -20.30 -4.53 -13.08
C ILE A 243 -20.18 -6.04 -13.17
N TYR A 244 -19.35 -6.56 -14.08
CA TYR A 244 -19.14 -8.01 -14.23
C TYR A 244 -18.10 -8.57 -13.26
N SER A 245 -17.16 -7.74 -12.81
CA SER A 245 -16.09 -8.19 -11.93
C SER A 245 -15.76 -7.17 -10.87
N VAL A 246 -15.58 -7.63 -9.64
CA VAL A 246 -14.96 -6.86 -8.56
C VAL A 246 -13.84 -7.69 -7.93
N ASN A 247 -12.77 -7.02 -7.51
CA ASN A 247 -11.74 -7.68 -6.73
C ASN A 247 -10.98 -6.71 -5.82
N TRP A 248 -10.88 -7.07 -4.54
CA TRP A 248 -10.04 -6.36 -3.59
C TRP A 248 -8.57 -6.75 -3.75
N SER A 249 -7.67 -5.77 -3.60
CA SER A 249 -6.25 -6.04 -3.45
C SER A 249 -5.99 -6.81 -2.16
N ASN A 250 -4.90 -7.57 -2.09
CA ASN A 250 -4.60 -8.44 -0.95
C ASN A 250 -4.42 -7.67 0.38
N ASN A 251 -3.96 -6.42 0.31
CA ASN A 251 -3.88 -5.48 1.44
C ASN A 251 -5.23 -4.85 1.83
N GLY A 252 -6.28 -5.02 1.01
CA GLY A 252 -7.62 -4.45 1.22
C GLY A 252 -7.74 -2.94 0.98
N ASN A 253 -6.73 -2.26 0.45
CA ASN A 253 -6.77 -0.81 0.24
C ASN A 253 -7.36 -0.42 -1.12
N TYR A 254 -7.31 -1.32 -2.10
CA TYR A 254 -7.73 -1.03 -3.47
C TYR A 254 -8.81 -2.01 -3.93
N LEU A 255 -9.75 -1.50 -4.72
CA LEU A 255 -10.80 -2.27 -5.36
C LEU A 255 -10.72 -2.04 -6.87
N VAL A 256 -10.77 -3.10 -7.66
CA VAL A 256 -10.94 -2.98 -9.11
C VAL A 256 -12.37 -3.38 -9.49
N SER A 257 -12.93 -2.71 -10.50
CA SER A 257 -14.18 -3.10 -11.16
C SER A 257 -13.99 -3.23 -12.67
N GLY A 258 -14.45 -4.34 -13.24
CA GLY A 258 -14.64 -4.54 -14.68
C GLY A 258 -16.13 -4.42 -15.04
N ARG A 259 -16.45 -3.64 -16.06
CA ARG A 259 -17.82 -3.30 -16.44
C ARG A 259 -18.14 -3.58 -17.92
N ASP A 260 -19.41 -3.39 -18.31
CA ASP A 260 -19.82 -3.41 -19.72
C ASP A 260 -19.16 -2.30 -20.54
N ASP A 261 -18.85 -2.61 -21.80
CA ASP A 261 -18.25 -1.67 -22.74
C ASP A 261 -19.28 -0.63 -23.14
N GLN A 262 -19.03 0.59 -22.67
CA GLN A 262 -19.82 1.78 -22.95
C GLN A 262 -18.83 2.93 -23.02
N ALA A 263 -18.74 3.61 -24.17
CA ALA A 263 -17.84 4.75 -24.45
C ALA A 263 -17.32 5.44 -23.16
N GLY A 264 -16.13 5.04 -22.68
CA GLY A 264 -15.65 5.42 -21.36
C GLY A 264 -14.64 4.44 -20.73
N ASN A 265 -14.54 4.49 -19.40
CA ASN A 265 -13.56 3.71 -18.62
C ASN A 265 -14.14 2.37 -18.15
N ASP A 266 -13.87 1.28 -18.87
CA ASP A 266 -14.41 -0.08 -18.66
C ASP A 266 -13.70 -0.90 -17.58
N LEU A 267 -12.50 -0.46 -17.23
CA LEU A 267 -11.77 -0.91 -16.08
C LEU A 267 -11.53 0.27 -15.16
N LYS A 268 -11.97 0.18 -13.90
CA LYS A 268 -11.74 1.23 -12.91
C LYS A 268 -11.11 0.68 -11.65
N THR A 269 -10.24 1.49 -11.06
CA THR A 269 -9.54 1.18 -9.82
C THR A 269 -9.83 2.26 -8.79
N TYR A 270 -10.08 1.83 -7.56
CA TYR A 270 -10.51 2.69 -6.46
C TYR A 270 -9.59 2.48 -5.27
N TYR A 271 -9.32 3.56 -4.54
CA TYR A 271 -8.82 3.51 -3.17
C TYR A 271 -10.00 3.54 -2.20
N PHE A 272 -10.03 2.64 -1.23
CA PHE A 272 -11.02 2.68 -0.17
C PHE A 272 -10.49 3.45 1.03
N ASN A 273 -11.09 4.60 1.31
CA ASN A 273 -10.80 5.39 2.50
C ASN A 273 -11.60 4.84 3.69
N SER A 274 -10.92 4.13 4.58
CA SER A 274 -11.54 3.56 5.79
C SER A 274 -11.97 4.60 6.83
N TYR A 275 -11.47 5.83 6.77
CA TYR A 275 -11.84 6.88 7.72
C TYR A 275 -13.28 7.36 7.51
N ASN A 276 -13.68 7.54 6.24
CA ASN A 276 -15.01 8.06 5.88
C ASN A 276 -15.85 7.06 5.06
N ASN A 277 -15.35 5.84 4.85
CA ASN A 277 -16.01 4.77 4.11
C ASN A 277 -16.38 5.19 2.67
N GLN A 278 -15.44 5.85 1.98
CA GLN A 278 -15.61 6.28 0.59
C GLN A 278 -14.70 5.50 -0.35
N LEU A 279 -15.21 5.20 -1.55
CA LEU A 279 -14.38 4.80 -2.68
C LEU A 279 -13.94 6.05 -3.44
N LEU A 280 -12.65 6.17 -3.69
CA LEU A 280 -12.04 7.25 -4.45
C LEU A 280 -11.48 6.67 -5.74
N LEU A 281 -12.00 7.11 -6.89
CA LEU A 281 -11.53 6.68 -8.21
C LEU A 281 -10.06 7.11 -8.38
N LEU A 282 -9.17 6.14 -8.57
CA LEU A 282 -7.74 6.37 -8.81
C LEU A 282 -7.44 6.48 -10.30
N ALA A 283 -7.96 5.54 -11.08
CA ALA A 283 -7.74 5.46 -12.51
C ALA A 283 -8.88 4.72 -13.20
N GLY A 284 -9.14 5.09 -14.45
CA GLY A 284 -10.03 4.38 -15.36
C GLY A 284 -9.32 4.15 -16.70
N PHE A 285 -9.60 3.00 -17.32
CA PHE A 285 -9.04 2.59 -18.60
C PHE A 285 -10.16 2.13 -19.52
N GLU A 286 -10.11 2.55 -20.77
CA GLU A 286 -10.98 2.04 -21.82
C GLU A 286 -10.52 0.65 -22.24
N VAL A 287 -11.46 -0.30 -22.29
CA VAL A 287 -11.25 -1.65 -22.82
C VAL A 287 -12.32 -1.83 -23.89
N PRO A 288 -11.97 -2.11 -25.15
CA PRO A 288 -12.91 -2.06 -26.28
C PRO A 288 -13.83 -3.30 -26.36
N SER A 289 -14.37 -3.73 -25.21
CA SER A 289 -15.24 -4.87 -24.99
C SER A 289 -15.55 -5.05 -23.49
N ASP A 290 -16.69 -5.67 -23.15
CA ASP A 290 -17.09 -5.94 -21.77
C ASP A 290 -15.95 -6.59 -20.95
N VAL A 291 -15.59 -6.01 -19.80
CA VAL A 291 -14.56 -6.54 -18.91
C VAL A 291 -15.18 -7.55 -17.94
N TYR A 292 -15.22 -8.81 -18.37
CA TYR A 292 -15.82 -9.90 -17.59
C TYR A 292 -15.05 -10.30 -16.34
N CYS A 293 -13.73 -10.09 -16.33
CA CYS A 293 -12.93 -10.33 -15.13
C CYS A 293 -11.82 -9.31 -14.97
N ALA A 294 -11.60 -8.85 -13.74
CA ALA A 294 -10.48 -8.00 -13.35
C ALA A 294 -9.93 -8.47 -11.99
N LYS A 295 -8.64 -8.81 -11.92
CA LYS A 295 -8.02 -9.36 -10.70
C LYS A 295 -6.65 -8.74 -10.41
N TRP A 296 -6.43 -8.34 -9.17
CA TRP A 296 -5.14 -7.84 -8.70
C TRP A 296 -4.09 -8.96 -8.66
N ALA A 297 -2.84 -8.59 -8.91
CA ALA A 297 -1.68 -9.40 -8.53
C ALA A 297 -1.50 -9.39 -7.00
N HIS A 298 -1.04 -10.50 -6.39
CA HIS A 298 -0.74 -10.53 -4.93
C HIS A 298 0.26 -9.45 -4.50
N GLY A 299 1.26 -9.15 -5.33
CA GLY A 299 2.26 -8.10 -5.06
C GLY A 299 1.77 -6.67 -5.35
N GLU A 300 0.52 -6.50 -5.82
CA GLU A 300 -0.16 -5.21 -6.02
C GLU A 300 0.51 -4.25 -7.00
N ASN A 301 1.53 -4.68 -7.73
CA ASN A 301 2.17 -3.86 -8.76
C ASN A 301 1.45 -3.97 -10.11
N TYR A 302 0.48 -4.87 -10.23
CA TYR A 302 -0.18 -5.16 -11.50
C TYR A 302 -1.63 -5.62 -11.31
N LEU A 303 -2.37 -5.54 -12.40
CA LEU A 303 -3.75 -5.96 -12.54
C LEU A 303 -3.91 -6.67 -13.89
N ALA A 304 -4.70 -7.74 -13.97
CA ALA A 304 -5.04 -8.35 -15.25
C ALA A 304 -6.55 -8.34 -15.50
N THR A 305 -6.92 -8.26 -16.78
CA THR A 305 -8.32 -8.29 -17.22
C THR A 305 -8.55 -9.28 -18.34
N GLY A 306 -9.72 -9.92 -18.29
CA GLY A 306 -10.29 -10.72 -19.37
C GLY A 306 -11.59 -10.10 -19.81
N ASP A 307 -11.73 -9.94 -21.12
CA ASP A 307 -12.83 -9.19 -21.72
C ASP A 307 -13.49 -9.97 -22.86
N GLN A 308 -14.66 -9.54 -23.30
CA GLN A 308 -15.44 -10.20 -24.34
C GLN A 308 -14.71 -10.37 -25.68
N GLY A 309 -13.65 -9.61 -25.93
CA GLY A 309 -12.88 -9.65 -27.18
C GLY A 309 -11.87 -10.80 -27.29
N ASP A 310 -11.88 -11.79 -26.38
CA ASP A 310 -10.85 -12.86 -26.29
C ASP A 310 -9.44 -12.31 -26.00
N TYR A 311 -9.35 -11.19 -25.28
CA TYR A 311 -8.07 -10.62 -24.88
C TYR A 311 -7.81 -10.77 -23.38
N VAL A 312 -6.53 -11.04 -23.10
CA VAL A 312 -5.93 -10.87 -21.77
C VAL A 312 -5.08 -9.61 -21.79
N ARG A 313 -5.36 -8.67 -20.88
CA ARG A 313 -4.55 -7.45 -20.71
C ARG A 313 -3.92 -7.41 -19.33
N VAL A 314 -2.70 -6.91 -19.24
CA VAL A 314 -1.98 -6.69 -17.98
C VAL A 314 -1.63 -5.22 -17.85
N TYR A 315 -2.01 -4.63 -16.74
CA TYR A 315 -1.80 -3.22 -16.40
C TYR A 315 -0.77 -3.14 -15.28
N GLY A 316 0.29 -2.35 -15.47
CA GLY A 316 1.26 -2.04 -14.42
C GLY A 316 0.81 -0.82 -13.61
N ILE A 317 0.97 -0.89 -12.29
CA ILE A 317 0.82 0.26 -11.40
C ILE A 317 2.19 0.87 -11.19
N THR A 318 2.39 2.08 -11.72
CA THR A 318 3.57 2.87 -11.41
C THR A 318 3.30 3.66 -10.13
N LYS A 319 3.99 3.31 -9.03
CA LYS A 319 4.09 4.21 -7.88
C LYS A 319 4.84 5.46 -8.34
N ARG A 320 4.15 6.60 -8.35
CA ARG A 320 4.78 7.89 -8.64
C ARG A 320 5.18 8.56 -7.33
N ASP A 321 6.30 9.26 -7.36
CA ASP A 321 6.62 10.21 -6.32
C ASP A 321 5.53 11.29 -6.27
N LEU A 322 5.36 11.90 -5.09
CA LEU A 322 4.42 12.99 -4.89
C LEU A 322 5.14 14.32 -5.12
N ASP A 323 4.89 14.95 -6.27
CA ASP A 323 5.53 16.21 -6.64
C ASP A 323 4.66 17.41 -6.24
N PHE A 324 5.23 18.33 -5.47
CA PHE A 324 4.65 19.60 -5.08
C PHE A 324 5.40 20.75 -5.75
N TYR A 325 4.66 21.70 -6.33
CA TYR A 325 5.19 22.92 -6.93
C TYR A 325 4.44 24.09 -6.31
N ASP A 326 5.17 25.05 -5.74
CA ASP A 326 4.59 26.30 -5.19
C ASP A 326 3.40 26.05 -4.24
N THR A 327 3.56 25.08 -3.33
CA THR A 327 2.46 24.55 -2.51
C THR A 327 2.63 24.90 -1.04
N ASP A 328 1.55 25.38 -0.42
CA ASP A 328 1.41 25.52 1.02
C ASP A 328 0.52 24.41 1.60
N LEU A 329 1.12 23.50 2.36
CA LEU A 329 0.42 22.43 3.06
C LEU A 329 0.10 22.86 4.50
N ILE A 330 -1.15 22.71 4.91
CA ILE A 330 -1.60 22.98 6.29
C ILE A 330 -2.13 21.68 6.87
N LEU A 331 -1.50 21.21 7.94
CA LEU A 331 -1.88 19.98 8.60
C LEU A 331 -2.97 20.23 9.64
N ASN A 332 -4.02 19.40 9.60
CA ASN A 332 -5.08 19.34 10.62
C ASN A 332 -5.03 18.04 11.44
N SER A 333 -4.06 17.18 11.13
CA SER A 333 -3.75 15.92 11.80
C SER A 333 -2.31 15.54 11.49
N ASP A 334 -1.78 14.49 12.15
CA ASP A 334 -0.50 13.91 11.79
C ASP A 334 -0.45 13.49 10.31
N LEU A 335 0.69 13.73 9.68
CA LEU A 335 0.98 13.35 8.29
C LEU A 335 1.96 12.17 8.28
N ASN A 336 1.57 11.05 7.68
CA ASN A 336 2.45 9.90 7.48
C ASN A 336 2.95 9.84 6.03
N ILE A 337 4.23 10.11 5.82
CA ILE A 337 4.85 10.02 4.49
C ILE A 337 5.52 8.65 4.37
N LYS A 338 5.03 7.83 3.43
CA LYS A 338 5.52 6.46 3.17
C LYS A 338 6.13 6.28 1.78
N MET A 339 6.28 7.37 1.05
CA MET A 339 6.79 7.44 -0.31
C MET A 339 7.76 8.63 -0.43
N THR A 340 8.33 8.82 -1.60
CA THR A 340 9.04 10.06 -1.92
C THR A 340 8.04 11.19 -2.15
N ALA A 341 8.21 12.29 -1.41
CA ALA A 341 7.58 13.57 -1.67
C ALA A 341 8.65 14.57 -2.14
N ASN A 342 8.50 15.10 -3.35
CA ASN A 342 9.41 16.08 -3.93
C ASN A 342 8.78 17.46 -3.84
N PHE A 343 9.53 18.45 -3.36
CA PHE A 343 9.10 19.84 -3.24
C PHE A 343 9.96 20.71 -4.14
N PHE A 344 9.33 21.38 -5.10
CA PHE A 344 9.95 22.26 -6.08
C PHE A 344 9.52 23.71 -5.89
N ASN A 345 10.34 24.64 -6.36
CA ASN A 345 10.17 26.09 -6.21
C ASN A 345 10.04 26.49 -4.74
N SER A 346 9.02 27.24 -4.34
CA SER A 346 8.83 27.65 -2.94
C SER A 346 7.64 26.93 -2.32
N CYS A 347 7.89 25.97 -1.44
CA CYS A 347 6.84 25.22 -0.76
C CYS A 347 6.88 25.43 0.76
N SER A 348 5.74 25.21 1.43
CA SER A 348 5.69 25.17 2.89
C SER A 348 4.82 24.05 3.45
N ILE A 349 5.14 23.60 4.66
CA ILE A 349 4.34 22.69 5.48
C ILE A 349 4.16 23.35 6.85
N ASN A 350 2.93 23.76 7.16
CA ASN A 350 2.54 24.19 8.49
C ASN A 350 1.96 23.00 9.26
N GLY A 351 2.70 22.51 10.24
CA GLY A 351 2.28 21.38 11.08
C GLY A 351 1.12 21.70 12.00
N ASN A 352 0.89 22.96 12.39
CA ASN A 352 -0.10 23.33 13.42
C ASN A 352 -0.01 22.47 14.71
N GLY A 353 1.21 22.09 15.10
CA GLY A 353 1.46 21.20 16.25
C GLY A 353 1.36 19.71 15.95
N ASN A 354 0.98 19.31 14.73
CA ASN A 354 0.93 17.91 14.31
C ASN A 354 2.32 17.37 13.92
N ARG A 355 2.43 16.05 13.90
CA ARG A 355 3.65 15.34 13.55
C ARG A 355 3.71 15.00 12.06
N ILE A 356 4.89 15.15 11.45
CA ILE A 356 5.26 14.61 10.14
C ILE A 356 6.09 13.35 10.39
N ASN A 357 5.51 12.18 10.16
CA ASN A 357 6.14 10.88 10.33
C ASN A 357 6.82 10.44 9.03
N LEU A 358 8.14 10.36 9.05
CA LEU A 358 8.96 9.68 8.04
C LEU A 358 9.21 8.26 8.53
N ASP A 359 8.47 7.27 8.01
CA ASP A 359 8.74 5.87 8.32
C ASP A 359 10.01 5.36 7.59
N THR A 360 10.21 4.04 7.50
CA THR A 360 11.39 3.48 6.81
C THR A 360 11.45 3.77 5.31
N SER A 361 10.34 4.12 4.65
CA SER A 361 10.27 4.41 3.22
C SER A 361 9.91 5.85 2.88
N GLY A 362 9.49 6.66 3.86
CA GLY A 362 9.22 8.08 3.68
C GLY A 362 10.47 8.89 3.34
N ILE A 363 10.44 9.64 2.24
CA ILE A 363 11.51 10.56 1.83
C ILE A 363 10.90 11.92 1.48
N ILE A 364 11.49 13.00 1.99
CA ILE A 364 11.22 14.37 1.54
C ILE A 364 12.46 14.87 0.78
N ASN A 365 12.26 15.20 -0.49
CA ASN A 365 13.28 15.82 -1.33
C ASN A 365 12.93 17.29 -1.57
N ILE A 366 13.93 18.15 -1.47
CA ILE A 366 13.84 19.56 -1.86
C ILE A 366 14.60 19.70 -3.18
N GLY A 367 13.87 20.03 -4.24
CA GLY A 367 14.36 20.09 -5.61
C GLY A 367 15.48 21.12 -5.81
N ALA A 368 16.19 21.01 -6.93
CA ALA A 368 17.29 21.92 -7.21
C ALA A 368 16.79 23.38 -7.32
N GLY A 369 17.47 24.33 -6.68
CA GLY A 369 17.05 25.74 -6.62
C GLY A 369 15.75 25.99 -5.85
N SER A 370 15.23 24.99 -5.16
CA SER A 370 13.95 25.05 -4.45
C SER A 370 14.15 25.28 -2.95
N SER A 371 13.09 25.74 -2.28
CA SER A 371 13.04 25.93 -0.84
C SER A 371 11.82 25.25 -0.24
N LEU A 372 12.01 24.62 0.92
CA LEU A 372 10.92 24.04 1.72
C LEU A 372 10.94 24.63 3.12
N THR A 373 9.85 25.29 3.51
CA THR A 373 9.64 25.77 4.88
C THR A 373 8.76 24.81 5.66
N ILE A 374 9.28 24.17 6.72
CA ILE A 374 8.50 23.36 7.65
C ILE A 374 8.36 24.14 8.97
N LYS A 375 7.13 24.39 9.40
CA LYS A 375 6.86 25.21 10.60
C LYS A 375 5.87 24.57 11.57
N ASN A 376 6.06 24.79 12.86
CA ASN A 376 5.16 24.34 13.93
C ASN A 376 4.88 22.83 13.87
N ALA A 377 5.91 22.00 13.72
CA ALA A 377 5.76 20.57 13.54
C ALA A 377 6.81 19.77 14.31
N GLU A 378 6.48 18.53 14.67
CA GLU A 378 7.49 17.50 14.96
C GLU A 378 7.77 16.71 13.67
N ILE A 379 9.00 16.73 13.19
CA ILE A 379 9.49 15.88 12.10
C ILE A 379 10.11 14.64 12.75
N TYR A 380 9.35 13.55 12.77
CA TYR A 380 9.76 12.30 13.42
C TYR A 380 10.29 11.29 12.41
N GLY A 381 11.34 10.55 12.79
CA GLY A 381 11.86 9.46 11.98
C GLY A 381 13.07 9.84 11.12
N LEU A 382 13.75 10.95 11.42
CA LEU A 382 14.95 11.34 10.67
C LEU A 382 16.03 10.26 10.77
N SER A 383 16.48 9.79 9.61
CA SER A 383 17.49 8.74 9.45
C SER A 383 18.08 8.79 8.04
N LYS A 384 19.36 8.41 7.91
CA LYS A 384 20.11 8.43 6.64
C LYS A 384 19.97 9.79 5.95
N GLN A 385 19.29 9.89 4.81
CA GLN A 385 19.03 11.13 4.08
C GLN A 385 17.55 11.20 3.65
N ASN A 386 16.63 10.96 4.59
CA ASN A 386 15.19 10.91 4.32
C ASN A 386 14.47 12.27 4.36
N LEU A 387 15.16 13.34 4.76
CA LEU A 387 14.80 14.73 4.49
C LEU A 387 16.04 15.37 3.89
N LYS A 388 16.02 15.80 2.63
CA LYS A 388 17.25 16.27 1.98
C LYS A 388 17.02 17.29 0.87
N CYS A 389 18.03 18.11 0.69
CA CYS A 389 18.26 18.94 -0.49
C CYS A 389 18.88 18.10 -1.62
N LEU A 390 18.42 18.30 -2.85
CA LEU A 390 18.97 17.61 -4.03
C LEU A 390 20.11 18.39 -4.72
N SER A 391 20.34 19.64 -4.32
CA SER A 391 21.43 20.47 -4.82
C SER A 391 21.94 21.47 -3.77
N ASP A 392 23.14 21.99 -4.00
CA ASP A 392 23.74 23.05 -3.18
C ASP A 392 22.96 24.38 -3.18
N ASN A 393 22.17 24.67 -4.21
CA ASN A 393 21.35 25.89 -4.25
C ASN A 393 19.91 25.70 -3.74
N SER A 394 19.62 24.59 -3.05
CA SER A 394 18.34 24.36 -2.40
C SER A 394 18.41 24.62 -0.89
N SER A 395 17.28 24.91 -0.26
CA SER A 395 17.22 25.28 1.15
C SER A 395 16.08 24.61 1.91
N LEU A 396 16.41 24.12 3.11
CA LEU A 396 15.45 23.71 4.13
C LEU A 396 15.32 24.85 5.15
N ILE A 397 14.10 25.28 5.44
CA ILE A 397 13.81 26.25 6.49
C ILE A 397 12.98 25.52 7.54
N VAL A 398 13.45 25.48 8.78
CA VAL A 398 12.74 24.88 9.91
C VAL A 398 12.42 25.94 10.95
N GLN A 399 11.13 26.14 11.22
CA GLN A 399 10.63 27.20 12.09
C GLN A 399 9.79 26.65 13.23
N ASN A 400 10.21 26.85 14.48
CA ASN A 400 9.45 26.35 15.65
C ASN A 400 9.15 24.83 15.54
N CYS A 401 10.19 24.03 15.32
CA CYS A 401 10.07 22.61 14.97
C CYS A 401 10.92 21.71 15.87
N VAL A 402 10.50 20.46 16.01
CA VAL A 402 11.28 19.39 16.64
C VAL A 402 11.70 18.39 15.57
N LEU A 403 13.00 18.13 15.43
CA LEU A 403 13.59 17.16 14.52
C LEU A 403 14.02 15.93 15.33
N THR A 404 13.26 14.85 15.26
CA THR A 404 13.48 13.63 16.08
C THR A 404 14.21 12.56 15.26
N LEU A 405 15.47 12.28 15.62
CA LEU A 405 16.32 11.29 14.97
C LEU A 405 16.05 9.89 15.53
N THR A 406 15.80 8.94 14.64
CA THR A 406 15.65 7.51 15.00
C THR A 406 16.87 6.68 14.61
N SER A 407 17.75 7.22 13.78
CA SER A 407 19.06 6.68 13.45
C SER A 407 20.02 7.82 13.08
N ASN A 408 21.26 7.50 12.68
CA ASN A 408 22.20 8.49 12.18
C ASN A 408 21.63 9.17 10.93
N TYR A 409 21.66 10.50 10.92
CA TYR A 409 21.14 11.34 9.86
C TYR A 409 22.25 12.21 9.25
N LEU A 410 22.19 12.39 7.93
CA LEU A 410 23.20 13.08 7.13
C LEU A 410 22.51 14.19 6.31
N PHE A 411 22.99 15.42 6.49
CA PHE A 411 22.61 16.56 5.65
C PHE A 411 23.83 17.05 4.88
N ASP A 412 23.90 16.77 3.58
CA ASP A 412 25.14 16.84 2.80
C ASP A 412 25.09 17.70 1.54
N GLN A 413 23.96 18.38 1.31
CA GLN A 413 23.70 19.32 0.23
C GLN A 413 22.74 20.40 0.71
N GLY A 414 22.77 21.57 0.06
CA GLY A 414 21.88 22.68 0.36
C GLY A 414 22.13 23.35 1.71
N SER A 415 21.29 24.31 2.08
CA SER A 415 21.39 25.06 3.34
C SER A 415 20.24 24.72 4.30
N ILE A 416 20.47 24.89 5.61
CA ILE A 416 19.40 24.87 6.62
C ILE A 416 19.31 26.25 7.26
N LEU A 417 18.10 26.82 7.32
CA LEU A 417 17.79 27.97 8.16
C LEU A 417 17.01 27.49 9.39
N PHE A 418 17.58 27.69 10.57
CA PHE A 418 16.94 27.48 11.86
C PHE A 418 16.32 28.80 12.32
N ASP A 419 14.99 28.87 12.35
CA ASP A 419 14.23 30.06 12.74
C ASP A 419 13.34 29.76 13.97
N LYS A 420 13.26 30.71 14.91
CA LYS A 420 12.62 30.51 16.22
C LYS A 420 13.26 29.35 17.00
N ASP A 421 12.48 28.64 17.81
CA ASP A 421 12.97 27.53 18.62
C ASP A 421 12.98 26.23 17.80
N VAL A 422 14.16 25.72 17.48
CA VAL A 422 14.32 24.44 16.78
C VAL A 422 15.07 23.46 17.67
N ILE A 423 14.48 22.28 17.88
CA ILE A 423 15.07 21.22 18.71
C ILE A 423 15.50 20.08 17.80
N ILE A 424 16.75 19.63 17.91
CA ILE A 424 17.20 18.36 17.35
C ILE A 424 17.32 17.36 18.51
N SER A 425 16.55 16.27 18.42
CA SER A 425 16.45 15.26 19.47
C SER A 425 16.80 13.85 19.01
N GLY A 426 17.05 12.97 19.99
CA GLY A 426 17.49 11.59 19.77
C GLY A 426 18.93 11.36 20.21
N THR A 427 19.38 10.11 20.21
CA THR A 427 20.70 9.70 20.72
C THR A 427 21.70 9.36 19.62
N ASN A 428 21.45 9.85 18.40
CA ASN A 428 22.17 9.46 17.19
C ASN A 428 23.07 10.61 16.69
N PHE A 429 23.78 10.37 15.59
CA PHE A 429 24.55 11.40 14.91
C PHE A 429 23.65 12.25 14.01
N PHE A 430 23.66 13.57 14.20
CA PHE A 430 23.31 14.54 13.18
C PHE A 430 24.60 14.99 12.49
N THR A 431 24.85 14.51 11.28
CA THR A 431 26.06 14.85 10.52
C THR A 431 25.77 15.97 9.53
N TYR A 432 26.37 17.13 9.77
CA TYR A 432 26.35 18.24 8.83
C TYR A 432 27.55 18.14 7.88
N ALA A 433 27.27 17.77 6.63
CA ALA A 433 28.27 17.55 5.59
C ALA A 433 28.12 18.48 4.37
N SER A 434 27.17 19.42 4.40
CA SER A 434 26.94 20.33 3.27
C SER A 434 28.14 21.25 3.01
N ARG A 435 28.21 21.75 1.78
CA ARG A 435 29.18 22.79 1.36
C ARG A 435 28.66 24.21 1.58
N GLN A 436 27.36 24.33 1.86
CA GLN A 436 26.67 25.59 2.11
C GLN A 436 26.67 25.92 3.59
N THR A 437 26.33 27.16 3.91
CA THR A 437 26.15 27.61 5.29
C THR A 437 24.76 27.19 5.79
N SER A 438 24.68 26.72 7.04
CA SER A 438 23.44 26.70 7.82
C SER A 438 23.44 27.85 8.82
N THR A 439 22.28 28.47 8.96
CA THR A 439 22.13 29.72 9.69
C THR A 439 21.17 29.52 10.85
N ILE A 440 21.56 29.95 12.04
CA ILE A 440 20.64 30.20 13.16
C ILE A 440 20.27 31.68 13.08
N ASN A 441 19.00 31.96 12.83
CA ASN A 441 18.51 33.31 12.58
C ASN A 441 18.55 34.18 13.87
N SER A 442 18.25 35.47 13.73
CA SER A 442 18.10 36.37 14.88
C SER A 442 16.88 35.95 15.70
N ASP A 443 16.93 36.17 17.01
CA ASP A 443 15.90 35.77 17.98
C ASP A 443 15.49 34.29 17.86
N SER A 444 16.45 33.43 17.52
CA SER A 444 16.23 32.00 17.26
C SER A 444 17.23 31.15 18.02
N ARG A 445 16.84 29.92 18.33
CA ARG A 445 17.66 28.96 19.07
C ARG A 445 17.66 27.60 18.40
N LEU A 446 18.85 27.07 18.16
CA LEU A 446 19.06 25.67 17.85
C LEU A 446 19.42 24.93 19.14
N TYR A 447 18.50 24.10 19.63
CA TYR A 447 18.66 23.27 20.81
C TYR A 447 19.04 21.85 20.41
N LEU A 448 20.18 21.38 20.91
CA LEU A 448 20.65 20.02 20.72
C LEU A 448 20.45 19.24 22.02
N SER A 449 19.72 18.12 21.96
CA SER A 449 19.30 17.38 23.15
C SER A 449 20.38 16.45 23.72
N GLN A 450 20.09 15.90 24.91
CA GLN A 450 20.97 14.97 25.61
C GLN A 450 21.30 13.73 24.77
N ASN A 451 22.58 13.33 24.85
CA ASN A 451 23.16 12.17 24.17
C ASN A 451 23.14 12.22 22.63
N LEU A 452 22.74 13.33 22.03
CA LEU A 452 22.92 13.58 20.60
C LEU A 452 24.41 13.82 20.31
N THR A 453 24.88 13.41 19.12
CA THR A 453 26.14 13.91 18.57
C THR A 453 25.88 14.79 17.36
N PHE A 454 26.22 16.07 17.45
CA PHE A 454 26.25 16.96 16.28
C PHE A 454 27.65 16.94 15.68
N SER A 455 27.78 16.34 14.50
CA SER A 455 29.04 16.16 13.80
C SER A 455 29.18 17.17 12.66
N TYR A 456 30.05 18.16 12.84
CA TYR A 456 30.47 19.09 11.80
C TYR A 456 31.53 18.43 10.91
N ALA A 457 31.12 18.00 9.73
CA ALA A 457 31.93 17.24 8.77
C ALA A 457 31.71 17.70 7.32
N PRO A 458 31.80 19.01 7.02
CA PRO A 458 31.46 19.54 5.71
C PRO A 458 32.34 18.98 4.59
N LYS A 459 31.76 18.76 3.41
CA LYS A 459 32.50 18.34 2.20
C LYS A 459 33.41 19.43 1.63
N ARG A 460 33.30 20.65 2.15
CA ARG A 460 34.18 21.79 1.84
C ARG A 460 34.98 22.09 3.11
N ASN A 461 36.31 22.19 2.97
CA ASN A 461 37.18 22.62 4.06
C ASN A 461 36.93 24.09 4.41
N ASN A 462 35.89 24.33 5.22
CA ASN A 462 35.47 25.63 5.71
C ASN A 462 34.99 25.45 7.14
N LYS A 463 35.45 26.30 8.07
CA LYS A 463 35.09 26.24 9.49
C LYS A 463 33.81 27.02 9.82
N ASP A 464 33.36 27.88 8.92
CA ASP A 464 32.37 28.92 9.18
C ASP A 464 30.97 28.58 8.63
N LEU A 465 30.64 27.30 8.45
CA LEU A 465 29.36 26.89 7.83
C LEU A 465 28.21 26.72 8.83
N ILE A 466 28.46 26.86 10.13
CA ILE A 466 27.40 27.08 11.13
C ILE A 466 27.48 28.54 11.53
N TYR A 467 26.51 29.32 11.04
CA TYR A 467 26.50 30.77 11.18
C TYR A 467 25.36 31.22 12.11
N MET A 468 25.67 32.14 13.02
CA MET A 468 24.73 32.82 13.90
C MET A 468 24.66 34.29 13.48
N THR A 469 23.47 34.81 13.20
CA THR A 469 23.31 36.12 12.55
C THR A 469 23.71 37.27 13.47
N ASP A 470 23.39 37.19 14.76
CA ASP A 470 23.80 38.16 15.77
C ASP A 470 23.79 37.54 17.19
N VAL A 471 24.02 38.34 18.23
CA VAL A 471 24.10 37.87 19.64
C VAL A 471 22.83 37.18 20.15
N SER A 472 21.66 37.47 19.56
CA SER A 472 20.38 36.83 19.89
C SER A 472 20.23 35.42 19.30
N SER A 473 21.03 35.07 18.30
CA SER A 473 21.11 33.71 17.75
C SER A 473 21.78 32.78 18.75
N GLY A 474 21.07 31.74 19.17
CA GLY A 474 21.54 30.81 20.21
C GLY A 474 21.83 29.41 19.67
N LEU A 475 22.99 28.86 20.01
CA LEU A 475 23.27 27.42 19.95
C LEU A 475 23.26 26.86 21.38
N TYR A 476 22.34 25.94 21.68
CA TYR A 476 22.18 25.36 23.02
C TYR A 476 22.58 23.89 23.01
N LEU A 477 23.60 23.54 23.80
CA LEU A 477 24.10 22.18 23.95
C LEU A 477 23.66 21.67 25.33
N ASP A 478 22.69 20.75 25.35
CA ASP A 478 22.19 20.10 26.57
C ASP A 478 22.65 18.64 26.58
N GLY A 479 23.67 18.30 27.37
CA GLY A 479 24.11 16.91 27.48
C GLY A 479 24.61 16.30 26.15
N THR A 480 25.01 17.14 25.19
CA THR A 480 25.30 16.79 23.78
C THR A 480 26.80 16.65 23.54
N THR A 481 27.19 15.91 22.50
CA THR A 481 28.54 15.97 21.91
C THR A 481 28.57 16.88 20.68
N LEU A 482 29.35 17.95 20.72
CA LEU A 482 29.74 18.74 19.54
C LEU A 482 31.06 18.20 19.00
N LEU A 483 31.01 17.58 17.82
CA LEU A 483 32.14 16.93 17.17
C LEU A 483 32.54 17.69 15.91
N SER A 484 33.83 17.92 15.69
CA SER A 484 34.36 18.40 14.41
C SER A 484 35.40 17.42 13.85
N THR A 485 35.42 17.25 12.52
CA THR A 485 36.43 16.43 11.83
C THR A 485 37.76 17.19 11.69
N ASN A 486 38.63 16.75 10.78
CA ASN A 486 39.85 17.47 10.41
C ASN A 486 39.59 18.81 9.66
N THR A 487 38.34 19.22 9.47
CA THR A 487 38.04 20.58 9.00
C THR A 487 38.18 21.62 10.12
N GLY A 488 37.90 21.23 11.37
CA GLY A 488 37.66 22.19 12.46
C GLY A 488 36.31 22.89 12.33
N LEU A 489 35.92 23.65 13.35
CA LEU A 489 34.68 24.43 13.40
C LEU A 489 35.01 25.80 13.97
N ARG A 490 34.36 26.85 13.51
CA ARG A 490 34.46 28.18 14.11
C ARG A 490 33.07 28.74 14.38
N LEU A 491 32.85 29.18 15.61
CA LEU A 491 31.68 29.97 15.99
C LEU A 491 32.14 31.40 16.23
N SER A 492 31.79 32.29 15.30
CA SER A 492 32.35 33.65 15.25
C SER A 492 31.55 34.69 16.02
N ALA A 493 30.24 34.48 16.19
CA ALA A 493 29.31 35.39 16.86
C ALA A 493 28.13 34.60 17.45
N GLY A 494 27.22 35.27 18.16
CA GLY A 494 26.02 34.64 18.73
C GLY A 494 26.18 34.28 20.20
N SER A 495 25.31 33.41 20.69
CA SER A 495 25.32 32.92 22.06
C SER A 495 25.41 31.40 22.09
N LEU A 496 26.48 30.85 22.68
CA LEU A 496 26.63 29.43 22.95
C LEU A 496 26.21 29.14 24.39
N PHE A 497 25.24 28.25 24.58
CA PHE A 497 24.78 27.81 25.90
C PHE A 497 25.23 26.37 26.14
N LEU A 498 25.86 26.14 27.29
CA LEU A 498 26.36 24.84 27.71
C LEU A 498 25.62 24.42 28.97
N ASP A 499 24.94 23.27 28.90
CA ASP A 499 24.13 22.72 29.98
C ASP A 499 24.33 21.20 30.11
N ASN A 500 24.21 20.69 31.33
CA ASN A 500 24.48 19.30 31.68
C ASN A 500 25.86 18.84 31.14
N LYS A 501 26.03 17.55 30.88
CA LYS A 501 27.32 17.01 30.42
C LYS A 501 27.55 17.28 28.92
N VAL A 502 28.26 18.34 28.58
CA VAL A 502 28.63 18.66 27.19
C VAL A 502 30.01 18.12 26.86
N THR A 503 30.15 17.47 25.71
CA THR A 503 31.45 17.08 25.15
C THR A 503 31.76 17.91 23.91
N ILE A 504 32.92 18.56 23.86
CA ILE A 504 33.42 19.26 22.67
C ILE A 504 34.68 18.53 22.21
N SER A 505 34.65 18.01 20.99
CA SER A 505 35.71 17.14 20.47
C SER A 505 36.12 17.55 19.07
N ALA A 506 37.39 17.92 18.90
CA ALA A 506 38.03 18.08 17.59
C ALA A 506 38.83 16.80 17.26
N LEU A 507 38.51 16.15 16.14
CA LEU A 507 39.26 14.97 15.67
C LEU A 507 40.57 15.34 14.96
N GLY A 508 40.68 16.60 14.52
CA GLY A 508 41.92 17.13 13.96
C GLY A 508 43.06 17.10 14.98
N ILE A 509 44.30 17.10 14.48
CA ILE A 509 45.51 17.10 15.31
C ILE A 509 46.32 18.40 15.15
N ALA A 510 46.03 19.19 14.11
CA ALA A 510 46.67 20.48 13.90
C ALA A 510 45.80 21.64 14.44
N LEU A 511 46.45 22.74 14.82
CA LEU A 511 45.73 23.98 15.22
C LEU A 511 44.85 24.51 14.07
N SER A 512 45.25 24.31 12.81
CA SER A 512 44.40 24.63 11.66
C SER A 512 43.11 23.82 11.59
N GLU A 513 42.95 22.77 12.38
CA GLU A 513 41.79 21.86 12.43
C GLU A 513 41.02 21.98 13.75
N SER A 514 41.33 23.00 14.56
CA SER A 514 40.71 23.26 15.85
C SER A 514 39.22 23.63 15.76
N ILE A 515 38.52 23.41 16.87
CA ILE A 515 37.27 24.11 17.19
C ILE A 515 37.65 25.47 17.79
N VAL A 516 37.13 26.56 17.21
CA VAL A 516 37.47 27.94 17.56
C VAL A 516 36.22 28.67 18.04
N PHE A 517 36.27 29.24 19.24
CA PHE A 517 35.31 30.19 19.77
C PHE A 517 35.94 31.59 19.70
N ASN A 518 35.34 32.52 18.94
CA ASN A 518 35.90 33.87 18.79
C ASN A 518 35.45 34.80 19.93
N SER A 519 36.14 35.94 20.08
CA SER A 519 35.83 36.98 21.07
C SER A 519 34.40 37.56 21.00
N ASP A 520 33.77 37.51 19.82
CA ASP A 520 32.43 38.08 19.60
C ASP A 520 31.31 37.05 19.91
N LEU A 521 31.67 35.81 20.28
CA LEU A 521 30.74 34.79 20.77
C LEU A 521 30.50 34.98 22.27
N THR A 522 29.24 35.05 22.67
CA THR A 522 28.85 35.02 24.09
C THR A 522 28.79 33.57 24.58
N LEU A 523 29.69 33.21 25.50
CA LEU A 523 29.70 31.87 26.11
C LEU A 523 28.92 31.87 27.44
N ASN A 524 27.85 31.08 27.49
CA ASN A 524 26.96 30.92 28.65
C ASN A 524 27.11 29.51 29.23
N ILE A 525 27.87 29.37 30.31
CA ILE A 525 28.04 28.11 31.04
C ILE A 525 27.02 28.07 32.18
N LEU A 526 26.04 27.17 32.10
CA LEU A 526 24.99 27.06 33.11
C LEU A 526 25.45 26.29 34.35
N ALA A 527 24.73 26.44 35.46
CA ALA A 527 25.13 25.88 36.77
C ALA A 527 25.27 24.34 36.77
N SER A 528 24.54 23.66 35.90
CA SER A 528 24.55 22.20 35.68
C SER A 528 25.63 21.73 34.70
N ALA A 529 26.34 22.64 34.05
CA ALA A 529 27.26 22.29 32.99
C ALA A 529 28.49 21.52 33.51
N ASN A 530 28.83 20.44 32.81
CA ASN A 530 30.07 19.69 32.98
C ASN A 530 30.70 19.49 31.58
N LEU A 531 31.89 20.06 31.36
CA LEU A 531 32.52 20.12 30.05
C LEU A 531 33.66 19.11 29.93
N ASP A 532 33.54 18.20 28.96
CA ASP A 532 34.62 17.36 28.49
C ASP A 532 35.19 17.95 27.17
N LEU A 533 36.48 18.27 27.15
CA LEU A 533 37.16 18.89 26.00
C LEU A 533 38.24 17.97 25.44
N TYR A 534 38.18 17.69 24.13
CA TYR A 534 39.13 16.79 23.45
C TYR A 534 39.67 17.40 22.15
N GLY A 535 40.98 17.25 21.91
CA GLY A 535 41.65 17.74 20.71
C GLY A 535 41.97 19.24 20.76
N PRO A 536 42.41 19.83 19.63
CA PRO A 536 42.75 21.25 19.54
C PRO A 536 41.49 22.12 19.64
N ILE A 537 41.43 22.97 20.67
CA ILE A 537 40.35 23.92 20.93
C ILE A 537 40.97 25.29 21.23
N GLU A 538 40.45 26.33 20.59
CA GLU A 538 40.86 27.73 20.75
C GLU A 538 39.67 28.54 21.28
N ILE A 539 39.89 29.33 22.33
CA ILE A 539 38.88 30.16 23.00
C ILE A 539 39.38 31.59 23.06
#